data_AF-K2BRL3-F1
#
_entry.id   AF-K2BRL3-F1
#
_cell.length_a   1.000
_cell.length_b   1.000
_cell.length_c   1.000
_cell.angle_alpha   90.00
_cell.angle_beta   90.00
_cell.angle_gamma   90.00
#
_symmetry.space_group_name_H-M   'P 1'
#
loop_
_entity.id
_entity.type
_entity.pdbx_description
1 polymer ?
#
loop_
_entity_poly.entity_id
_entity_poly.type
_entity_poly.pdbx_seq_one_letter_code
_entity_poly.pdbx_strand_id
1 'polypeptide(L)' 'MHSNKDTKLVPCHRVVGSTGKLIGYARGGIQRKKEILEKEGVYFLDNQTVDLSKSLFTSDFSIL' A
#
# COMPACT_ATOMS: atom_id res chain seq x y z
N MET A 1 -3.54 5.57 9.13
CA MET A 1 -2.21 6.17 9.37
C MET A 1 -2.12 7.53 8.67
N HIS A 2 -2.45 8.62 9.37
CA HIS A 2 -2.55 9.96 8.76
C HIS A 2 -1.48 10.95 9.25
N SER A 3 -0.84 10.67 10.38
CA SER A 3 0.10 11.57 11.08
C SER A 3 1.57 11.38 10.70
N ASN A 4 1.88 10.60 9.64
CA ASN A 4 3.26 10.42 9.21
C ASN A 4 3.80 11.71 8.55
N LYS A 5 4.78 12.35 9.20
CA LYS A 5 5.41 13.59 8.72
C LYS A 5 6.53 13.36 7.72
N ASP A 6 7.13 12.17 7.72
CA ASP A 6 8.24 11.82 6.82
C ASP A 6 7.90 10.60 5.96
N THR A 7 7.47 10.86 4.73
CA THR A 7 7.13 9.78 3.78
C THR A 7 8.30 9.32 2.94
N LYS A 8 9.49 9.91 3.11
CA LYS A 8 10.70 9.42 2.46
C LYS A 8 11.27 8.25 3.26
N LEU A 9 11.32 8.40 4.57
CA LEU A 9 11.83 7.35 5.47
C LEU A 9 10.76 6.34 5.89
N VAL A 10 9.51 6.79 6.06
CA VAL A 10 8.41 5.92 6.48
C VAL A 10 7.42 5.78 5.32
N PRO A 11 7.39 4.64 4.59
CA PRO A 11 6.56 4.47 3.39
C PRO A 11 5.09 4.23 3.76
N CYS A 12 4.42 5.24 4.30
CA CYS A 12 3.06 5.12 4.82
C CYS A 12 2.01 4.77 3.77
N HIS A 13 2.32 4.97 2.48
CA HIS A 13 1.49 4.55 1.36
C HIS A 13 1.35 3.02 1.26
N ARG A 14 2.29 2.23 1.82
CA ARG A 14 2.25 0.75 1.80
C ARG A 14 1.25 0.13 2.77
N VAL A 15 0.71 0.91 3.71
CA VAL A 15 -0.30 0.41 4.66
C VAL A 15 -1.70 0.57 4.06
N VAL A 16 -2.43 -0.52 3.87
CA VAL A 16 -3.83 -0.54 3.40
C VAL A 16 -4.77 -1.11 4.47
N GLY A 17 -6.09 -1.01 4.27
CA GLY A 17 -7.05 -1.64 5.18
C GLY A 17 -6.91 -3.16 5.18
N SER A 18 -7.37 -3.83 6.24
CA SER A 18 -7.33 -5.31 6.34
C SER A 18 -8.10 -6.03 5.24
N THR A 19 -9.03 -5.34 4.57
CA THR A 19 -9.78 -5.83 3.40
C THR A 19 -9.10 -5.53 2.06
N GLY A 20 -7.90 -4.96 2.07
CA GLY A 20 -7.18 -4.49 0.88
C GLY A 20 -7.62 -3.11 0.38
N LYS A 21 -8.69 -2.53 0.93
CA LYS A 21 -9.17 -1.21 0.50
C LYS A 21 -8.15 -0.12 0.79
N LEU A 22 -7.93 0.74 -0.20
CA LEU A 22 -7.17 1.97 -0.03
C LEU A 22 -7.93 2.90 0.92
N ILE A 23 -7.29 3.19 2.05
CA ILE A 23 -7.72 4.21 3.00
C ILE A 23 -6.75 5.38 2.96
N GLY A 24 -7.25 6.57 3.34
CA GLY A 24 -6.65 7.90 3.16
C GLY A 24 -5.13 8.02 3.18
N TYR A 25 -4.64 9.04 2.50
CA TYR A 25 -3.21 9.31 2.32
C TYR A 25 -2.92 10.79 2.42
N ALA A 26 -2.10 11.19 3.39
CA ALA A 26 -1.91 12.60 3.75
C ALA A 26 -1.24 13.44 2.64
N ARG A 27 -0.51 12.83 1.70
CA ARG A 27 0.33 13.52 0.71
C ARG A 27 -0.23 13.55 -0.72
N GLY A 28 -1.54 13.43 -0.87
CA GLY A 28 -2.18 13.46 -2.18
C GLY A 28 -3.41 12.56 -2.32
N GLY A 29 -3.95 12.04 -1.22
CA GLY A 29 -5.18 11.26 -1.23
C GLY A 29 -5.02 9.87 -1.87
N ILE A 30 -6.14 9.17 -1.99
CA ILE A 30 -6.19 7.77 -2.41
C ILE A 30 -5.63 7.58 -3.83
N GLN A 31 -5.91 8.51 -4.75
CA GLN A 31 -5.41 8.43 -6.13
C GLN A 31 -3.88 8.41 -6.17
N ARG A 32 -3.22 9.33 -5.46
CA ARG A 32 -1.76 9.37 -5.40
C ARG A 32 -1.18 8.13 -4.74
N LYS A 33 -1.85 7.60 -3.71
CA LYS A 33 -1.44 6.36 -3.06
C LYS A 33 -1.45 5.19 -4.05
N LYS A 34 -2.51 5.07 -4.87
CA LYS A 34 -2.64 4.03 -5.90
C LYS A 34 -1.50 4.10 -6.90
N GLU A 35 -1.24 5.27 -7.49
CA GLU A 35 -0.17 5.46 -8.48
C GLU A 35 1.21 5.04 -7.97
N ILE A 36 1.52 5.35 -6.70
CA ILE A 36 2.79 4.97 -6.09
C ILE A 36 2.86 3.45 -5.92
N LEU A 37 1.78 2.83 -5.41
CA LEU A 37 1.71 1.38 -5.22
C LEU A 37 1.80 0.61 -6.55
N GLU A 38 1.12 1.08 -7.60
CA GLU A 38 1.22 0.50 -8.95
C GLU A 38 2.66 0.56 -9.48
N LYS A 39 3.37 1.68 -9.28
CA LYS A 39 4.79 1.82 -9.65
C LYS A 39 5.72 0.93 -8.83
N GLU A 40 5.33 0.56 -7.62
CA GLU A 40 6.05 -0.39 -6.76
C GLU A 40 5.70 -1.86 -7.06
N GLY A 41 4.80 -2.14 -8.02
CA GLY A 41 4.43 -3.49 -8.43
C GLY A 41 3.29 -4.13 -7.62
N VAL A 42 2.52 -3.34 -6.88
CA VAL A 42 1.36 -3.83 -6.12
C VAL A 42 0.21 -4.16 -7.07
N TYR A 43 -0.39 -5.34 -6.88
CA TYR A 43 -1.53 -5.80 -7.67
C TYR A 43 -2.85 -5.30 -7.09
N PHE A 44 -3.80 -5.00 -7.97
CA PHE A 44 -5.13 -4.51 -7.61
C PHE A 44 -6.21 -5.40 -8.22
N LEU A 45 -7.27 -5.65 -7.45
CA LEU A 45 -8.48 -6.32 -7.91
C LEU A 45 -9.39 -5.35 -8.68
N ASP A 46 -9.39 -4.09 -8.26
CA ASP A 46 -10.18 -3.00 -8.84
C ASP A 46 -9.47 -1.65 -8.60
N ASN A 47 -10.15 -0.53 -8.89
CA ASN A 47 -9.56 0.81 -8.74
C ASN A 47 -9.13 1.19 -7.32
N GLN A 48 -9.62 0.52 -6.27
CA GLN A 48 -9.38 0.88 -4.87
C GLN A 48 -9.06 -0.30 -3.95
N THR A 49 -9.01 -1.52 -4.46
CA THR A 49 -8.77 -2.73 -3.65
C THR A 49 -7.49 -3.43 -4.07
N VAL A 50 -6.51 -3.51 -3.17
CA VAL A 50 -5.27 -4.27 -3.35
C VAL A 50 -5.57 -5.77 -3.29
N ASP A 51 -4.97 -6.53 -4.19
CA ASP A 51 -4.93 -7.99 -4.13
C ASP A 51 -3.93 -8.42 -3.05
N LEU A 52 -4.45 -8.63 -1.82
CA LEU A 52 -3.64 -9.06 -0.68
C LEU A 52 -3.03 -10.45 -0.89
N SER A 53 -3.62 -11.32 -1.72
CA SER A 53 -3.04 -12.65 -1.98
C SER A 53 -1.69 -12.57 -2.71
N LYS A 54 -1.48 -11.49 -3.47
CA LYS A 54 -0.26 -11.26 -4.26
C LYS A 54 0.67 -10.22 -3.66
N SER A 55 0.14 -9.29 -2.86
CA SER A 55 0.86 -8.08 -2.45
C SER A 55 1.03 -7.94 -0.94
N LEU A 56 0.53 -8.88 -0.14
CA LEU A 56 0.73 -8.88 1.30
C LEU A 56 2.19 -9.22 1.62
N PHE A 57 2.81 -8.42 2.47
CA PHE A 57 4.13 -8.74 3.02
C PHE A 57 4.01 -9.96 3.94
N THR A 58 4.68 -11.05 3.60
CA THR A 58 4.83 -12.24 4.44
C THR A 58 6.26 -12.32 4.94
N SER A 59 6.44 -12.73 6.20
CA SER A 59 7.76 -12.98 6.78
C SER A 59 8.27 -14.39 6.47
N ASP A 60 7.72 -15.03 5.44
CA ASP A 60 8.07 -16.40 5.12
C ASP A 60 9.41 -16.43 4.36
N PHE A 61 10.49 -16.45 5.14
CA PHE A 61 11.86 -16.63 4.67
C PHE A 61 12.18 -18.11 4.38
N SER A 62 11.19 -18.94 4.04
CA SER A 62 11.41 -20.36 3.67
C SER A 62 12.10 -20.57 2.31
N ILE A 63 12.68 -19.52 1.73
CA ILE A 63 13.45 -19.56 0.47
C ILE A 63 14.81 -18.86 0.67
N LEU A 64 15.49 -19.21 1.76
CA LEU A 64 16.96 -19.11 1.89
C LEU A 64 17.52 -20.50 2.20
#